data_AF-A0A9Q3EDV2-F1
#
_entry.id   AF-A0A9Q3EDV2-F1
#
_cell.length_a   1.000
_cell.length_b   1.000
_cell.length_c   1.000
_cell.angle_alpha   90.00
_cell.angle_beta   90.00
_cell.angle_gamma   90.00
#
_symmetry.space_group_name_H-M   'P 1'
#
loop_
_entity.id
_entity.type
_entity.pdbx_description
1 polymer ?
#
loop_
_entity_poly.entity_id
_entity_poly.type
_entity_poly.pdbx_seq_one_letter_code
_entity_poly.pdbx_strand_id
1 'polypeptide(L)'
;MLRRTPYPAILETRKETGKHTNELLYMDVIRKIGHNEIVEITTPVLITWHDGKLRLCGDFRALNNYEEADRYPIPRILHALDNMENAK
;
A
#
# COMPACT_ATOMS: atom_id res chain seq x y z
N MET A 1 -0.45 19.89 -5.42
CA MET A 1 -1.56 18.91 -5.40
C MET A 1 -1.08 17.64 -6.08
N LEU A 2 -0.93 16.53 -5.33
CA LEU A 2 -0.43 15.27 -5.87
C LEU A 2 -1.60 14.45 -6.43
N ARG A 3 -2.02 14.73 -7.66
CA ARG A 3 -3.05 13.95 -8.35
C ARG A 3 -2.43 13.13 -9.46
N ARG A 4 -2.40 11.81 -9.26
CA ARG A 4 -1.97 10.86 -10.29
C ARG A 4 -3.18 10.14 -10.86
N THR A 5 -3.23 10.02 -12.18
CA THR A 5 -4.24 9.24 -12.89
C THR A 5 -3.96 7.74 -12.74
N PRO A 6 -5.00 6.88 -12.74
CA PRO A 6 -4.82 5.43 -12.79
C PRO A 6 -4.01 5.01 -14.01
N TYR A 7 -3.23 3.94 -13.88
CA TYR A 7 -2.54 3.35 -15.02
C TYR A 7 -3.52 2.65 -15.96
N PRO A 8 -3.28 2.67 -17.28
CA PRO A 8 -4.00 1.82 -18.21
C PRO A 8 -3.86 0.35 -17.79
N ALA A 9 -4.99 -0.36 -17.71
CA ALA A 9 -5.03 -1.73 -17.24
C ALA A 9 -5.83 -2.61 -18.22
N ILE A 10 -5.31 -3.80 -18.47
CA ILE A 10 -6.02 -4.85 -19.23
C ILE A 10 -7.18 -5.41 -18.41
N LEU A 11 -8.09 -6.15 -19.07
CA LEU A 11 -9.30 -6.66 -18.43
C LEU A 11 -9.00 -7.52 -17.19
N GLU A 12 -8.03 -8.43 -17.26
CA GLU A 12 -7.65 -9.30 -16.13
C GLU A 12 -7.12 -8.49 -14.94
N THR A 13 -6.25 -7.51 -15.21
CA THR A 13 -5.77 -6.58 -14.17
C THR A 13 -6.93 -5.82 -13.53
N ARG A 14 -7.90 -5.33 -14.31
CA ARG A 14 -9.07 -4.63 -13.76
C ARG A 14 -9.94 -5.54 -12.88
N LYS A 15 -10.16 -6.79 -13.30
CA LYS A 15 -10.90 -7.79 -12.52
C LYS A 15 -10.23 -8.03 -11.17
N GLU A 16 -8.91 -8.26 -11.18
CA GLU A 16 -8.14 -8.51 -9.97
C GLU A 16 -8.06 -7.29 -9.06
N THR A 17 -7.89 -6.08 -9.62
CA THR A 17 -7.99 -4.84 -8.85
C THR A 17 -9.36 -4.73 -8.17
N GLY A 18 -10.43 -5.01 -8.91
CA GLY A 18 -11.80 -4.98 -8.37
C GLY A 18 -12.00 -5.99 -7.24
N LYS A 19 -11.50 -7.21 -7.39
CA LYS A 19 -11.57 -8.26 -6.37
C LYS A 19 -10.90 -7.82 -5.06
N HIS A 20 -9.65 -7.37 -5.12
CA HIS A 20 -8.92 -6.90 -3.93
C HIS A 20 -9.56 -5.65 -3.32
N THR A 21 -10.04 -4.72 -4.14
CA THR A 21 -10.71 -3.50 -3.65
C THR A 21 -11.99 -3.84 -2.90
N ASN A 22 -12.79 -4.79 -3.40
CA ASN A 22 -14.02 -5.22 -2.74
C ASN A 22 -13.74 -5.95 -1.42
N GLU A 23 -12.67 -6.75 -1.35
CA GLU A 23 -12.23 -7.40 -0.12
C GLU A 23 -11.83 -6.36 0.94
N LEU A 24 -11.03 -5.35 0.56
CA LEU A 24 -10.63 -4.28 1.47
C LEU A 24 -11.81 -3.41 1.92
N LEU A 25 -12.80 -3.18 1.06
CA LEU A 25 -14.05 -2.51 1.41
C LEU A 25 -14.87 -3.35 2.40
N TYR A 26 -14.94 -4.67 2.20
CA TYR A 26 -15.66 -5.58 3.09
C TYR A 26 -15.00 -5.66 4.48
N MET A 27 -13.66 -5.63 4.52
CA MET A 27 -12.88 -5.63 5.76
C MET A 27 -12.84 -4.26 6.47
N ASP A 28 -13.48 -3.23 5.91
CA ASP A 28 -13.46 -1.85 6.42
C ASP A 28 -12.05 -1.25 6.54
N VAL A 29 -11.10 -1.73 5.72
CA VAL A 29 -9.73 -1.21 5.64
C VAL A 29 -9.69 0.06 4.77
N ILE A 30 -10.54 0.12 3.76
CA ILE A 30 -10.71 1.29 2.89
C ILE A 30 -12.19 1.64 2.79
N ARG A 31 -12.49 2.90 2.44
CA ARG A 31 -13.85 3.38 2.20
C ARG A 31 -13.98 4.04 0.83
N LYS A 32 -15.22 4.07 0.33
CA LYS A 32 -15.55 4.95 -0.80
C LYS A 32 -15.62 6.39 -0.32
N ILE A 33 -15.10 7.29 -1.14
CA ILE A 33 -15.19 8.74 -0.92
C ILE A 33 -16.47 9.23 -1.59
N GLY A 34 -17.26 10.05 -0.90
CA GLY A 34 -18.51 10.61 -1.40
C GLY A 34 -18.28 11.66 -2.49
N HIS A 35 -19.27 11.86 -3.37
CA HIS A 35 -19.19 12.81 -4.49
C HIS A 35 -18.90 14.26 -4.07
N ASN A 36 -19.26 14.63 -2.84
CA ASN A 36 -19.07 15.99 -2.31
C ASN A 36 -17.76 16.17 -1.53
N GLU A 37 -16.96 15.12 -1.38
CA GLU A 37 -15.68 15.19 -0.65
C GLU A 37 -14.56 15.64 -1.60
N ILE A 38 -13.77 16.62 -1.15
CA ILE A 38 -12.62 17.11 -1.91
C ILE A 38 -11.44 16.16 -1.70
N VAL A 39 -10.93 15.59 -2.79
CA VAL A 39 -9.75 14.72 -2.76
C VAL A 39 -8.53 15.48 -3.26
N GLU A 40 -7.61 15.81 -2.37
CA GLU A 40 -6.40 16.57 -2.71
C GLU A 40 -5.27 15.71 -3.26
N ILE A 41 -5.25 14.44 -2.86
CA ILE A 41 -4.17 13.50 -3.16
C ILE A 41 -4.74 12.22 -3.76
N THR A 42 -4.19 11.77 -4.89
CA THR A 42 -4.50 10.48 -5.49
C THR A 42 -3.23 9.77 -5.93
N THR A 43 -3.10 8.50 -5.56
CA THR A 43 -2.01 7.61 -5.98
C THR A 43 -2.61 6.42 -6.74
N PRO A 44 -2.00 5.99 -7.85
CA PRO A 44 -2.52 4.87 -8.62
C PRO A 44 -2.20 3.56 -7.90
N VAL A 45 -2.99 2.53 -8.19
CA VAL A 45 -2.74 1.15 -7.77
C VAL A 45 -2.40 0.30 -8.98
N LEU A 46 -1.60 -0.73 -8.77
CA LEU A 46 -1.23 -1.72 -9.76
C LEU A 46 -1.32 -3.14 -9.19
N ILE A 47 -1.43 -4.12 -10.08
CA ILE A 47 -1.37 -5.53 -9.71
C ILE A 47 0.04 -6.03 -10.03
N THR A 48 0.70 -6.62 -9.04
CA THR A 48 2.00 -7.27 -9.19
C THR A 48 1.89 -8.77 -8.97
N TRP A 49 2.74 -9.55 -9.62
CA TRP A 49 2.85 -10.98 -9.37
C TRP A 49 3.97 -11.25 -8.36
N HIS A 50 3.67 -12.00 -7.30
CA HIS A 50 4.66 -12.40 -6.31
C HIS A 50 4.23 -13.68 -5.59
N ASP A 51 5.15 -14.65 -5.47
CA ASP A 51 4.94 -16.00 -4.89
C ASP A 51 3.69 -16.73 -5.39
N GLY A 52 3.49 -16.74 -6.71
CA GLY A 52 2.35 -17.47 -7.29
C GLY A 52 1.00 -16.79 -7.14
N LYS A 53 0.96 -15.55 -6.64
CA LYS A 53 -0.28 -14.78 -6.41
C LYS A 53 -0.16 -13.37 -6.98
N LEU A 54 -1.30 -12.84 -7.42
CA LEU A 54 -1.46 -11.44 -7.77
C LEU A 54 -1.70 -10.63 -6.48
N ARG A 55 -1.03 -9.48 -6.35
CA ARG A 55 -1.12 -8.59 -5.18
C ARG A 55 -1.46 -7.18 -5.64
N LEU A 56 -2.38 -6.53 -4.93
CA LEU A 56 -2.67 -5.10 -5.11
C LEU A 56 -1.58 -4.26 -4.42
N CYS A 57 -0.95 -3.37 -5.17
CA CYS A 57 0.12 -2.48 -4.68
C CYS A 57 -0.21 -1.02 -5.00
N GLY A 58 -0.20 -0.15 -4.00
CA GLY A 58 -0.27 1.30 -4.21
C GLY A 58 1.08 1.88 -4.61
N ASP A 59 1.10 2.70 -5.66
CA ASP A 59 2.31 3.44 -6.03
C ASP A 59 2.42 4.74 -5.24
N PHE A 60 2.99 4.62 -4.04
CA PHE A 60 3.24 5.74 -3.15
C PHE A 60 4.58 6.42 -3.38
N ARG A 61 5.34 6.08 -4.44
CA ARG A 61 6.68 6.66 -4.64
C ARG A 61 6.68 8.18 -4.72
N ALA A 62 5.68 8.73 -5.40
CA ALA A 62 5.53 10.18 -5.48
C ALA A 62 5.11 10.78 -4.13
N LEU A 63 4.23 10.09 -3.39
CA LEU A 63 3.77 10.52 -2.06
C LEU A 63 4.92 10.52 -1.05
N ASN A 64 5.73 9.47 -1.03
CA ASN A 64 6.87 9.29 -0.14
C ASN A 64 7.94 10.38 -0.27
N ASN A 65 7.98 11.11 -1.39
CA ASN A 65 8.89 12.25 -1.56
C ASN A 65 8.37 13.54 -0.89
N TYR A 66 7.08 13.61 -0.56
CA TYR A 66 6.47 14.73 0.15
C TYR A 66 6.39 14.51 1.66
N GLU A 67 6.35 13.24 2.09
CA GLU A 67 6.28 12.88 3.51
C GLU A 67 7.67 12.92 4.17
N GLU A 68 7.73 13.40 5.42
CA GLU A 68 8.91 13.27 6.24
C GLU A 68 8.99 11.85 6.82
N ALA A 69 10.14 11.20 6.67
CA ALA A 69 10.31 9.83 7.15
C ALA A 69 10.39 9.79 8.68
N ASP A 70 9.39 9.18 9.33
CA ASP A 70 9.45 8.86 10.76
C ASP A 70 10.38 7.67 11.01
N ARG A 71 11.58 7.96 11.53
CA ARG A 71 12.62 6.96 11.79
C ARG A 71 12.54 6.46 13.21
N TYR A 72 11.48 5.71 13.53
CA TYR A 72 11.42 4.97 14.78
C TYR A 72 12.60 3.98 14.86
N PRO A 73 13.36 3.92 15.97
CA PRO A 73 14.53 3.06 16.09
C PRO A 73 14.11 1.60 16.18
N ILE A 74 14.08 0.91 15.04
CA ILE A 74 13.91 -0.54 14.98
C ILE A 74 15.27 -1.19 15.25
N PRO A 75 15.40 -2.06 16.27
CA PRO A 75 16.65 -2.75 16.54
C PRO A 75 17.08 -3.56 15.31
N ARG A 76 18.36 -3.48 14.95
CA ARG A 76 18.90 -4.36 13.91
C ARG A 76 18.79 -5.81 14.36
N ILE A 77 18.69 -6.73 13.40
CA ILE A 77 18.50 -8.15 13.69
C ILE A 77 19.54 -8.71 14.68
N LEU A 78 20.79 -8.25 14.59
CA LEU A 78 21.87 -8.64 15.51
C LEU A 78 21.56 -8.24 16.96
N HIS A 79 21.12 -7.00 17.20
CA HIS A 79 20.76 -6.54 18.54
C HIS A 79 19.56 -7.32 19.11
N ALA A 80 18.61 -7.72 18.26
CA ALA A 80 17.49 -8.55 18.69
C ALA A 80 17.96 -9.97 19.08
N LEU A 81 18.90 -10.56 18.32
CA LEU A 81 19.46 -11.89 18.58
C LEU A 81 20.31 -11.91 19.86
N ASP A 82 21.16 -10.90 20.07
CA ASP A 82 21.99 -10.78 21.28
C ASP A 82 21.11 -10.73 22.55
N ASN A 83 19.99 -10.02 22.51
CA ASN A 83 19.06 -9.94 23.63
C ASN A 83 18.33 -11.28 23.90
N MET A 84 18.13 -12.12 22.88
CA MET A 84 17.53 -13.45 23.04
C MET A 84 18.52 -14.46 23.61
N GLU A 85 19.79 -14.41 23.20
CA GLU A 85 20.83 -15.31 23.70
C GLU A 85 21.14 -15.05 25.19
N ASN A 86 21.11 -13.79 25.59
CA ASN A 86 21.33 -13.37 26.98
C ASN A 86 20.08 -13.49 27.88
N ALA A 87 18.91 -13.87 27.33
CA ALA A 87 17.68 -14.09 28.09
C ALA A 87 17.58 -15.49 28.72
N LYS A 88 18.72 -16.12 29.01
CA LYS A 88 18.82 -17.41 29.70
C LYS A 88 18.70 -17.28 31.21
#